data_AF-A0AB74C5W7-F1
#
_entry.id   AF-A0AB74C5W7-F1
#
_cell.length_a   1.000
_cell.length_b   1.000
_cell.length_c   1.000
_cell.angle_alpha   90.00
_cell.angle_beta   90.00
_cell.angle_gamma   90.00
#
_symmetry.space_group_name_H-M   'P 1'
#
loop_
_entity.id
_entity.type
_entity.pdbx_description
1 polymer ?
#
loop_
_entity_poly.entity_id
_entity_poly.type
_entity_poly.pdbx_seq_one_letter_code
_entity_poly.pdbx_strand_id
1 'polypeptide(L)'
;MANKTYEYGELVVTLTSSFNAIWNDVGSGTTRDGGFRPLGSMAVGNFKELNAPTSYTQLWADKGSGAKLNGSFWRPIAASGYIAMGDVVQSGYTTPSTSKVWCLRSDLVADGQYADESV
;
A
#
# COMPACT_ATOMS: atom_id res chain seq x y z
N MET A 1 12.32 -6.27 -13.57
CA MET A 1 11.08 -6.88 -14.12
C MET A 1 10.33 -5.83 -14.91
N ALA A 2 9.47 -6.23 -15.85
CA ALA A 2 8.54 -5.31 -16.53
C ALA A 2 7.24 -5.17 -15.71
N ASN A 3 6.53 -4.05 -15.85
CA ASN A 3 5.18 -3.91 -15.29
C ASN A 3 4.27 -5.01 -15.86
N LYS A 4 3.35 -5.54 -15.04
CA LYS A 4 2.40 -6.56 -15.47
C LYS A 4 0.98 -6.08 -15.23
N THR A 5 0.15 -6.14 -16.27
CA THR A 5 -1.25 -5.70 -16.22
C THR A 5 -2.18 -6.91 -16.15
N TYR A 6 -3.22 -6.79 -15.33
CA TYR A 6 -4.26 -7.77 -15.11
C TYR A 6 -5.62 -7.10 -15.31
N GLU A 7 -6.54 -7.79 -15.98
CA GLU A 7 -7.88 -7.30 -16.24
C GLU A 7 -8.89 -8.16 -15.46
N TYR A 8 -9.79 -7.48 -14.74
CA TYR A 8 -10.86 -8.06 -13.94
C TYR A 8 -12.19 -7.42 -14.36
N GLY A 9 -12.64 -7.72 -15.59
CA GLY A 9 -13.79 -7.03 -16.20
C GLY A 9 -13.42 -5.60 -16.58
N GLU A 10 -14.08 -4.61 -16.00
CA GLU A 10 -13.79 -3.17 -16.24
C GLU A 10 -12.60 -2.66 -15.39
N LEU A 11 -12.14 -3.43 -14.40
CA LEU A 11 -11.01 -3.07 -13.55
C LEU A 11 -9.70 -3.52 -14.20
N VAL A 12 -8.77 -2.58 -14.40
CA VAL A 12 -7.43 -2.87 -14.91
C VAL A 12 -6.39 -2.53 -13.84
N VAL A 13 -5.64 -3.52 -13.40
CA VAL A 13 -4.60 -3.38 -12.36
C VAL A 13 -3.23 -3.57 -13.00
N THR A 14 -2.35 -2.58 -12.91
CA THR A 14 -0.97 -2.69 -13.37
C THR A 14 -0.02 -2.73 -12.18
N LEU A 15 0.56 -3.91 -11.95
CA LEU A 15 1.61 -4.10 -10.97
C LEU A 15 2.89 -3.44 -11.47
N THR A 16 3.40 -2.48 -10.70
CA THR A 16 4.63 -1.76 -11.04
C THR A 16 5.86 -2.56 -10.63
N SER A 17 6.83 -2.68 -11.53
CA SER A 17 8.05 -3.44 -11.31
C SER A 17 9.22 -2.61 -10.76
N SER A 18 9.05 -1.29 -10.62
CA SER A 18 10.02 -0.34 -10.06
C SER A 18 9.36 0.50 -8.98
N PHE A 19 10.08 0.73 -7.87
CA PHE A 19 9.61 1.54 -6.76
C PHE A 19 10.76 2.35 -6.15
N ASN A 20 10.43 3.50 -5.56
CA ASN A 20 11.38 4.26 -4.75
C ASN A 20 11.32 3.73 -3.32
N ALA A 21 12.46 3.29 -2.79
CA ALA A 21 12.56 2.87 -1.40
C ALA A 21 12.33 4.08 -0.48
N ILE A 22 11.29 4.01 0.36
CA ILE A 22 10.93 5.10 1.28
C ILE A 22 11.58 4.91 2.66
N TRP A 23 11.79 3.67 3.06
CA TRP A 23 12.38 3.31 4.35
C TRP A 23 13.10 1.95 4.26
N ASN A 24 14.10 1.77 5.11
CA ASN A 24 14.76 0.50 5.41
C ASN A 24 15.22 0.52 6.87
N ASP A 25 15.44 -0.65 7.46
CA ASP A 25 15.89 -0.80 8.85
C ASP A 25 17.41 -0.71 9.03
N VAL A 26 18.16 -0.21 8.03
CA VAL A 26 19.62 -0.10 8.13
C VAL A 26 20.01 0.76 9.33
N GLY A 27 20.80 0.17 10.23
CA GLY A 27 21.28 0.80 11.46
C GLY A 27 20.52 0.40 12.72
N SER A 28 19.41 -0.32 12.61
CA SER A 28 18.64 -0.81 13.77
C SER A 28 19.35 -1.89 14.60
N GLY A 29 20.32 -2.59 14.00
CA GLY A 29 20.98 -3.74 14.59
C GLY A 29 20.18 -5.04 14.53
N THR A 30 19.06 -5.08 13.80
CA THR A 30 18.25 -6.29 13.58
C THR A 30 18.82 -7.17 12.47
N THR A 31 18.55 -8.48 12.52
CA THR A 31 19.05 -9.47 11.55
C THR A 31 18.09 -9.76 10.39
N ARG A 32 16.94 -9.08 10.34
CA ARG A 32 15.89 -9.30 9.32
C ARG A 32 15.41 -7.97 8.77
N ASP A 33 15.63 -7.78 7.47
CA ASP A 33 15.14 -6.60 6.74
C ASP A 33 13.69 -6.83 6.29
N GLY A 34 12.87 -5.79 6.38
CA GLY A 34 11.47 -5.80 5.92
C GLY A 34 11.26 -4.91 4.69
N GLY A 35 10.54 -5.39 3.69
CA GLY A 35 10.23 -4.63 2.46
C GLY A 35 8.75 -4.68 2.10
N PHE A 36 8.25 -3.60 1.49
CA PHE A 36 6.88 -3.52 0.94
C PHE A 36 6.93 -3.52 -0.58
N ARG A 37 5.94 -4.18 -1.18
CA ARG A 37 5.69 -4.12 -2.63
C ARG A 37 4.41 -3.35 -2.89
N PRO A 38 4.45 -2.20 -3.61
CA PRO A 38 3.25 -1.48 -3.95
C PRO A 38 2.42 -2.27 -4.98
N LEU A 39 1.10 -2.16 -4.89
CA LEU A 39 0.16 -2.73 -5.88
C LEU A 39 0.25 -2.04 -7.26
N GLY A 40 0.93 -0.89 -7.36
CA GLY A 40 1.07 -0.13 -8.60
C GLY A 40 -0.12 0.79 -8.88
N SER A 41 -0.43 1.01 -10.15
CA SER A 41 -1.52 1.90 -10.59
C SER A 41 -2.78 1.09 -10.92
N MET A 42 -3.93 1.59 -10.47
CA MET A 42 -5.25 1.01 -10.73
C MET A 42 -6.04 1.93 -11.66
N ALA A 43 -6.66 1.36 -12.68
CA ALA A 43 -7.58 2.06 -13.58
C ALA A 43 -8.98 1.47 -13.42
N VAL A 44 -9.97 2.35 -13.27
CA VAL A 44 -11.37 2.01 -13.06
C VAL A 44 -12.22 2.64 -14.17
N GLY A 45 -13.35 2.02 -14.50
CA GLY A 45 -14.25 2.51 -15.56
C GLY A 45 -14.99 3.79 -15.16
N ASN A 46 -15.20 4.02 -13.85
CA ASN A 46 -15.93 5.16 -13.34
C ASN A 46 -15.29 5.78 -12.08
N PHE A 47 -15.21 7.11 -12.00
CA PHE A 47 -14.64 7.80 -10.84
C PHE A 47 -15.37 7.49 -9.52
N LYS A 48 -16.65 7.10 -9.56
CA LYS A 48 -17.43 6.68 -8.39
C LYS A 48 -17.01 5.32 -7.81
N GLU A 49 -16.07 4.63 -8.46
CA GLU A 49 -15.52 3.35 -8.01
C GLU A 49 -14.35 3.55 -7.05
N LEU A 50 -13.85 4.77 -6.95
CA LEU A 50 -12.77 5.18 -6.06
C LEU A 50 -13.28 6.20 -5.04
N ASN A 51 -12.76 6.11 -3.83
CA ASN A 51 -12.96 7.13 -2.81
C ASN A 51 -11.72 7.28 -1.93
N ALA A 52 -11.42 8.50 -1.50
CA ALA A 52 -10.30 8.71 -0.60
C ALA A 52 -10.61 8.08 0.77
N PRO A 53 -9.60 7.60 1.50
CA PRO A 53 -9.82 7.22 2.89
C PRO A 53 -10.26 8.42 3.72
N THR A 54 -11.08 8.15 4.73
CA THR A 54 -11.58 9.18 5.67
C THR A 54 -10.54 9.58 6.70
N SER A 55 -9.65 8.65 7.07
CA SER A 55 -8.55 8.84 8.01
C SER A 55 -7.60 7.64 7.91
N TYR A 56 -6.65 7.53 8.83
CA TYR A 56 -5.74 6.40 8.96
C TYR A 56 -5.61 5.93 10.41
N THR A 57 -5.39 4.64 10.58
CA THR A 57 -4.91 4.05 11.84
C THR A 57 -3.41 3.81 11.72
N GLN A 58 -2.61 4.33 12.66
CA GLN A 58 -1.20 3.99 12.72
C GLN A 58 -1.04 2.54 13.19
N LEU A 59 -0.42 1.70 12.36
CA LEU A 59 -0.14 0.31 12.71
C LEU A 59 1.20 0.19 13.44
N TRP A 60 2.20 0.94 12.97
CA TRP A 60 3.57 0.85 13.48
C TRP A 60 4.39 2.10 13.16
N ALA A 61 5.44 2.35 13.94
CA ALA A 61 6.52 3.29 13.62
C ALA A 61 7.85 2.82 14.22
N ASP A 62 8.95 3.17 13.57
CA ASP A 62 10.29 2.75 13.94
C ASP A 62 10.95 3.56 15.07
N LYS A 63 10.14 4.27 15.87
CA LYS A 63 10.63 5.10 16.98
C LYS A 63 11.46 4.26 17.94
N GLY A 64 12.71 4.68 18.15
CA GLY A 64 13.64 3.98 19.05
C GLY A 64 14.32 2.76 18.43
N SER A 65 14.13 2.48 17.14
CA SER A 65 14.80 1.37 16.45
C SER A 65 16.31 1.57 16.28
N GLY A 66 16.80 2.82 16.25
CA GLY A 66 18.18 3.14 15.89
C GLY A 66 18.45 3.17 14.38
N ALA A 67 17.43 2.90 13.55
CA ALA A 67 17.53 3.02 12.10
C ALA A 67 17.88 4.46 11.68
N LYS A 68 18.62 4.59 10.57
CA LYS A 68 19.05 5.91 10.06
C LYS A 68 17.89 6.73 9.46
N LEU A 69 16.89 6.05 8.93
CA LEU A 69 15.69 6.64 8.37
C LEU A 69 14.53 6.38 9.32
N ASN A 70 13.61 7.35 9.41
CA ASN A 70 12.39 7.21 10.19
C ASN A 70 11.24 6.76 9.29
N GLY A 71 10.49 5.76 9.73
CA GLY A 71 9.40 5.15 8.97
C GLY A 71 8.16 4.88 9.81
N SER A 72 6.98 5.00 9.19
CA SER A 72 5.71 4.63 9.81
C SER A 72 4.71 4.03 8.82
N PHE A 73 3.85 3.18 9.37
CA PHE A 73 2.94 2.31 8.64
C PHE A 73 1.51 2.64 9.05
N TRP A 74 0.64 2.80 8.06
CA TRP A 74 -0.69 3.34 8.26
C TRP A 74 -1.72 2.54 7.48
N ARG A 75 -2.78 2.10 8.17
CA ARG A 75 -3.95 1.49 7.52
C ARG A 75 -4.96 2.57 7.17
N PRO A 76 -5.33 2.74 5.89
CA PRO A 76 -6.39 3.65 5.51
C PRO A 76 -7.73 3.19 6.09
N ILE A 77 -8.52 4.14 6.61
CA ILE A 77 -9.91 3.91 7.03
C ILE A 77 -10.80 4.29 5.85
N ALA A 78 -11.26 3.28 5.11
CA ALA A 78 -12.11 3.48 3.95
C ALA A 78 -13.48 4.09 4.33
N ALA A 79 -14.06 4.87 3.42
CA ALA A 79 -15.44 5.31 3.54
C ALA A 79 -16.41 4.12 3.45
N SER A 80 -17.63 4.27 3.98
CA SER A 80 -18.66 3.23 3.89
C SER A 80 -18.92 2.81 2.44
N GLY A 81 -18.96 1.49 2.17
CA GLY A 81 -19.08 0.92 0.83
C GLY A 81 -17.77 0.84 0.03
N TYR A 82 -16.63 1.16 0.65
CA TYR A 82 -15.30 1.05 0.05
C TYR A 82 -14.35 0.21 0.91
N ILE A 83 -13.30 -0.32 0.29
CA ILE A 83 -12.26 -1.15 0.91
C ILE A 83 -10.88 -0.58 0.56
N ALA A 84 -9.98 -0.53 1.54
CA ALA A 84 -8.59 -0.18 1.33
C ALA A 84 -7.83 -1.40 0.76
N MET A 85 -7.10 -1.20 -0.34
CA MET A 85 -6.36 -2.27 -1.02
C MET A 85 -5.00 -2.60 -0.36
N GLY A 86 -4.54 -1.79 0.58
CA GLY A 86 -3.26 -1.98 1.24
C GLY A 86 -2.94 -0.89 2.25
N ASP A 87 -1.79 -1.04 2.90
CA ASP A 87 -1.27 -0.10 3.89
C ASP A 87 -0.33 0.93 3.23
N VAL A 88 -0.22 2.10 3.84
CA VAL A 88 0.65 3.20 3.40
C VAL A 88 1.88 3.24 4.28
N VAL A 89 3.05 3.17 3.65
CA VAL A 89 4.34 3.43 4.29
C VAL A 89 4.80 4.83 3.91
N GLN A 90 5.32 5.57 4.89
CA GLN A 90 5.95 6.86 4.61
C GLN A 90 7.13 7.14 5.52
N SER A 91 7.97 8.08 5.07
CA SER A 91 9.01 8.68 5.88
C SER A 91 8.41 9.54 7.00
N GLY A 92 8.99 9.47 8.19
CA GLY A 92 8.53 10.19 9.37
C GLY A 92 7.31 9.56 10.05
N TYR A 93 6.66 10.33 10.93
CA TYR A 93 5.60 9.84 11.85
C TYR A 93 4.29 10.60 11.77
N THR A 94 4.19 11.62 10.92
CA THR A 94 2.95 12.39 10.73
C THR A 94 1.94 11.55 9.98
N THR A 95 0.64 11.72 10.23
CA THR A 95 -0.39 10.99 9.47
C THR A 95 -0.27 11.28 7.96
N PRO A 96 -0.40 10.29 7.06
CA PRO A 96 -0.33 10.52 5.63
C PRO A 96 -1.51 11.39 5.14
N SER A 97 -1.31 12.11 4.04
CA SER A 97 -2.43 12.76 3.33
C SER A 97 -3.40 11.71 2.80
N THR A 98 -4.70 11.97 2.91
CA THR A 98 -5.76 11.12 2.32
C THR A 98 -5.74 11.13 0.78
N SER A 99 -5.02 12.06 0.16
CA SER A 99 -4.80 12.08 -1.29
C SER A 99 -3.72 11.13 -1.79
N LYS A 100 -3.00 10.42 -0.90
CA LYS A 100 -1.91 9.51 -1.29
C LYS A 100 -2.40 8.18 -1.88
N VAL A 101 -3.59 7.73 -1.51
CA VAL A 101 -4.17 6.46 -1.92
C VAL A 101 -5.67 6.57 -2.11
N TRP A 102 -6.24 5.61 -2.82
CA TRP A 102 -7.67 5.48 -3.04
C TRP A 102 -8.15 4.12 -2.53
N CYS A 103 -9.35 4.09 -1.97
CA CYS A 103 -10.10 2.89 -1.63
C CYS A 103 -11.04 2.53 -2.80
N LEU A 104 -11.26 1.24 -3.04
CA LEU A 104 -12.13 0.75 -4.09
C LEU A 104 -13.52 0.42 -3.55
N ARG A 105 -14.55 0.58 -4.39
CA ARG A 105 -15.91 0.16 -4.07
C ARG A 105 -15.93 -1.33 -3.72
N SER A 106 -16.63 -1.70 -2.65
CA SER A 106 -16.51 -3.02 -2.02
C SER A 106 -17.01 -4.19 -2.89
N ASP A 107 -17.82 -3.92 -3.91
CA ASP A 107 -18.32 -4.90 -4.88
C ASP A 107 -17.36 -5.15 -6.07
N LEU A 108 -16.27 -4.37 -6.17
CA LEU A 108 -15.24 -4.49 -7.20
C LEU A 108 -13.96 -5.16 -6.69
N VAL A 109 -13.99 -5.66 -5.45
CA VAL A 109 -12.86 -6.32 -4.81
C VAL A 109 -13.17 -7.78 -4.53
N ALA A 110 -12.13 -8.59 -4.65
CA ALA A 110 -12.12 -9.99 -4.27
C ALA A 110 -10.85 -10.25 -3.45
N ASP A 111 -10.84 -11.35 -2.70
CA ASP A 111 -9.66 -11.78 -1.98
C ASP A 111 -8.50 -12.04 -2.95
N GLY A 112 -7.36 -11.42 -2.65
CA GLY A 112 -6.13 -11.66 -3.40
C GLY A 112 -5.62 -13.08 -3.15
N GLN A 113 -5.35 -13.82 -4.21
CA GLN A 113 -4.60 -15.07 -4.14
C GLN A 113 -3.15 -14.79 -4.51
N TYR A 114 -2.24 -15.02 -3.57
CA TYR A 114 -0.83 -15.11 -3.89
C TYR A 114 -0.56 -16.51 -4.43
N ALA A 115 0.05 -16.62 -5.61
CA ALA A 115 0.62 -17.89 -6.02
C ALA A 115 1.65 -18.28 -4.96
N ASP A 116 1.61 -19.53 -4.50
CA ASP A 116 2.63 -20.06 -3.60
C ASP A 116 3.97 -19.87 -4.33
N GLU A 117 4.82 -18.97 -3.84
CA GLU A 117 6.16 -18.87 -4.36
C GLU A 117 6.88 -20.13 -3.90
N SER A 118 6.87 -21.17 -4.74
CA SER A 118 7.81 -22.26 -4.64
C SER A 118 9.20 -21.66 -4.82
N VAL A 119 9.82 -21.38 -3.67
CA VAL A 119 11.20 -20.93 -3.47
C VAL A 119 12.18 -21.93 -4.06
#